data_AF-A0A3D2JU44-F1
#
_entry.id   AF-A0A3D2JU44-F1
#
_cell.length_a   1.000
_cell.length_b   1.000
_cell.length_c   1.000
_cell.angle_alpha   90.00
_cell.angle_beta   90.00
_cell.angle_gamma   90.00
#
_symmetry.space_group_name_H-M   'P 1'
#
loop_
_entity.id
_entity.type
_entity.pdbx_description
1 polymer ?
#
loop_
_entity_poly.entity_id
_entity_poly.type
_entity_poly.pdbx_seq_one_letter_code
_entity_poly.pdbx_strand_id
1 'polypeptide(L)'
;MSDLLSKSPRFATSDNGLVLNITAAPELSICLRSRSGEALSCYTSAASESESMEWNAAELVKGFHTNAFGLGFDISQAQRAMLLGSSVILSSQIDPNAQRNREAFLRP
;
A
#
# COMPACT_ATOMS: atom_id res chain seq x y z
N MET A 1 0.04 4.97 17.56
CA MET A 1 -0.98 4.62 16.55
C MET A 1 -1.64 5.86 15.95
N SER A 2 -2.34 6.71 16.72
CA SER A 2 -2.98 7.93 16.17
C SER A 2 -1.99 8.85 15.44
N ASP A 3 -0.79 9.05 15.99
CA ASP A 3 0.27 9.87 15.37
C ASP A 3 0.72 9.32 13.99
N LEU A 4 0.74 8.00 13.80
CA LEU A 4 1.09 7.37 12.53
C LEU A 4 0.02 7.62 11.47
N LEU A 5 -1.25 7.57 11.86
CA LEU A 5 -2.37 7.85 10.96
C LEU A 5 -2.44 9.34 10.59
N SER A 6 -2.20 10.25 11.54
CA SER A 6 -2.19 11.70 11.27
C SER A 6 -1.05 12.13 10.33
N LYS A 7 0.05 11.36 10.27
CA LYS A 7 1.15 11.59 9.32
C LYS A 7 0.85 11.06 7.91
N SER A 8 -0.23 10.31 7.73
CA SER A 8 -0.59 9.74 6.43
C SER A 8 -1.18 10.83 5.52
N PRO A 9 -0.71 10.98 4.28
CA PRO A 9 -1.28 11.95 3.33
C PRO A 9 -2.70 11.61 2.89
N ARG A 10 -3.20 10.42 3.26
CA ARG A 10 -4.58 9.98 2.98
C ARG A 10 -5.60 10.55 3.97
N PHE A 11 -5.14 11.12 5.09
CA PHE A 11 -6.02 11.66 6.11
C PHE A 11 -5.76 13.15 6.30
N ALA A 12 -6.86 13.89 6.46
CA ALA A 12 -6.87 15.26 6.93
C ALA A 12 -8.01 15.40 7.94
N THR A 13 -7.79 16.17 9.00
CA THR A 13 -8.82 16.49 9.97
C THR A 13 -9.83 17.46 9.36
N SER A 14 -11.12 17.19 9.60
CA SER A 14 -12.23 18.01 9.13
C SER A 14 -13.41 17.86 10.07
N ASP A 15 -14.12 18.96 10.32
CA ASP A 15 -15.34 18.96 11.17
C ASP A 15 -16.45 18.08 10.58
N ASN A 16 -16.42 17.84 9.28
CA ASN A 16 -17.35 16.95 8.57
C ASN A 16 -16.71 15.62 8.15
N GLY A 17 -15.58 15.26 8.78
CA GLY A 17 -14.83 14.05 8.49
C GLY A 17 -15.55 12.76 8.88
N LEU A 18 -14.99 11.65 8.42
CA LEU A 18 -15.33 10.30 8.86
C LEU A 18 -14.60 9.98 10.16
N VAL A 19 -15.14 9.04 10.94
CA VAL A 19 -14.58 8.67 12.25
C VAL A 19 -13.61 7.49 12.07
N LEU A 20 -12.42 7.59 12.64
CA LEU A 20 -11.48 6.48 12.77
C LEU A 20 -11.46 6.00 14.22
N ASN A 21 -11.94 4.78 14.45
CA ASN A 21 -11.85 4.11 15.74
C ASN A 21 -10.61 3.21 15.75
N ILE A 22 -9.79 3.35 16.80
CA ILE A 22 -8.59 2.55 17.01
C ILE A 22 -8.77 1.83 18.35
N THR A 23 -8.65 0.50 18.35
CA THR A 23 -8.73 -0.32 19.55
C THR A 23 -7.43 -1.08 19.71
N ALA A 24 -6.91 -1.16 20.93
CA ALA A 24 -5.63 -1.79 21.23
C ALA A 24 -5.72 -3.05 22.12
N ALA A 25 -6.92 -3.43 22.58
CA ALA A 25 -7.13 -4.62 23.40
C ALA A 25 -8.57 -5.17 23.24
N PRO A 26 -8.78 -6.50 23.18
CA PRO A 26 -7.77 -7.57 23.21
C PRO A 26 -7.05 -7.79 21.86
N GLU A 27 -7.60 -7.27 20.76
CA GLU A 27 -6.99 -7.31 19.43
C GLU A 27 -6.75 -5.88 18.91
N LEU A 28 -5.71 -5.70 18.11
CA LEU A 28 -5.41 -4.42 17.48
C LEU A 28 -6.36 -4.24 16.30
N SER A 29 -7.16 -3.17 16.31
CA SER A 29 -8.09 -2.88 15.21
C SER A 29 -8.16 -1.40 14.86
N ILE A 30 -8.38 -1.13 13.57
CA ILE A 30 -8.70 0.20 13.04
C ILE A 30 -9.97 0.06 12.21
N CYS A 31 -10.96 0.89 12.50
CA CYS A 31 -12.22 0.95 11.76
C CYS A 31 -12.51 2.38 11.29
N LEU A 32 -12.65 2.56 9.98
CA LEU A 32 -13.25 3.73 9.37
C LEU A 32 -14.76 3.60 9.43
N ARG A 33 -15.42 4.61 10.02
CA ARG A 33 -16.86 4.65 10.20
C ARG A 33 -17.46 5.90 9.57
N SER A 34 -18.69 5.75 9.08
CA SER A 34 -19.54 6.87 8.71
C SER A 34 -19.87 7.72 9.94
N ARG A 35 -20.39 8.93 9.70
CA ARG A 35 -20.88 9.79 10.80
C ARG A 35 -22.08 9.20 11.55
N SER A 36 -22.85 8.31 10.92
CA SER A 36 -23.92 7.56 11.57
C SER A 36 -23.42 6.32 12.33
N GLY A 37 -22.10 6.07 12.32
CA GLY A 37 -21.46 4.96 13.04
C GLY A 37 -21.36 3.66 12.25
N GLU A 38 -21.79 3.62 10.99
CA GLU A 38 -21.68 2.45 10.12
C GLU A 38 -20.22 2.15 9.79
N ALA A 39 -19.81 0.88 9.86
CA ALA A 39 -18.44 0.48 9.52
C ALA A 39 -18.26 0.45 7.99
N LEU A 40 -17.35 1.29 7.48
CA LEU A 40 -17.01 1.37 6.07
C LEU A 40 -15.85 0.44 5.70
N SER A 41 -14.82 0.38 6.56
CA SER A 41 -13.69 -0.53 6.42
C SER A 41 -13.06 -0.76 7.79
N CYS A 42 -12.84 -2.03 8.13
CA CYS A 42 -12.20 -2.42 9.38
C CYS A 42 -11.05 -3.37 9.07
N TYR A 43 -9.94 -3.17 9.76
CA TYR A 43 -8.81 -4.08 9.74
C TYR A 43 -8.44 -4.44 11.17
N THR A 44 -8.26 -5.73 11.40
CA THR A 44 -7.91 -6.30 12.70
C THR A 44 -6.70 -7.20 12.53
N SER A 45 -5.73 -7.13 13.44
CA SER A 45 -4.59 -8.03 13.46
C SER A 45 -4.22 -8.40 14.89
N ALA A 46 -3.69 -9.61 15.06
CA ALA A 46 -3.05 -10.00 16.31
C ALA A 46 -1.80 -9.15 16.54
N ALA A 47 -1.53 -8.79 17.80
CA ALA A 47 -0.25 -8.19 18.17
C ALA A 47 0.83 -9.29 18.17
N SER A 48 1.99 -9.01 17.58
CA SER A 48 3.17 -9.85 17.72
C SER A 48 3.77 -9.65 19.12
N GLU A 49 3.88 -10.73 19.90
CA GLU A 49 4.49 -10.71 21.24
C GLU A 49 6.01 -10.51 21.20
N SER A 50 6.64 -10.84 20.06
CA SER A 50 8.10 -10.74 19.87
C SER A 50 8.56 -9.36 19.43
N GLU A 51 7.64 -8.51 19.02
CA GLU A 51 7.92 -7.19 18.43
C GLU A 51 7.47 -6.06 19.35
N SER A 52 8.02 -4.86 19.14
CA SER A 52 7.64 -3.69 19.94
C SER A 52 6.20 -3.24 19.66
N MET A 53 5.61 -2.47 20.59
CA MET A 53 4.29 -1.88 20.38
C MET A 53 4.27 -0.88 19.21
N GLU A 54 5.39 -0.19 18.96
CA GLU A 54 5.55 0.72 17.83
C GLU A 54 5.55 -0.03 16.50
N TRP A 55 6.24 -1.18 16.45
CA TRP A 55 6.22 -2.05 15.28
C TRP A 55 4.81 -2.58 15.00
N ASN A 56 4.14 -3.10 16.03
CA ASN A 56 2.75 -3.57 15.93
C ASN A 56 1.80 -2.46 15.46
N ALA A 57 1.99 -1.23 15.96
CA ALA A 57 1.23 -0.07 15.52
C ALA A 57 1.49 0.28 14.05
N ALA A 58 2.73 0.22 13.60
CA ALA A 58 3.09 0.50 12.21
C ALA A 58 2.51 -0.56 11.26
N GLU A 59 2.62 -1.84 11.63
CA GLU A 59 2.09 -2.94 10.81
C GLU A 59 0.56 -2.91 10.74
N LEU A 60 -0.12 -2.62 11.87
CA LEU A 60 -1.58 -2.43 11.89
C LEU A 60 -2.02 -1.30 10.94
N VAL A 61 -1.34 -0.14 10.98
CA VAL A 61 -1.64 1.01 10.13
C VAL A 61 -1.41 0.68 8.65
N LYS A 62 -0.33 -0.03 8.33
CA LYS A 62 -0.02 -0.47 6.97
C LYS A 62 -1.05 -1.47 6.44
N GLY A 63 -1.43 -2.45 7.25
CA GLY A 63 -2.47 -3.43 6.92
C GLY A 63 -3.82 -2.76 6.67
N PHE A 64 -4.22 -1.85 7.57
CA PHE A 64 -5.44 -1.05 7.39
C PHE A 64 -5.41 -0.22 6.10
N HIS A 65 -4.29 0.45 5.80
CA HIS A 65 -4.17 1.24 4.57
C HIS A 65 -4.26 0.40 3.30
N THR A 66 -3.74 -0.82 3.35
CA THR A 66 -3.83 -1.77 2.23
C THR A 66 -5.25 -2.29 2.07
N ASN A 67 -5.94 -2.58 3.17
CA ASN A 67 -7.32 -3.04 3.16
C ASN A 67 -8.31 -1.95 2.71
N ALA A 68 -8.23 -0.76 3.31
CA ALA A 68 -9.20 0.31 3.10
C ALA A 68 -9.04 1.07 1.77
N PHE A 69 -7.82 1.16 1.25
CA PHE A 69 -7.50 1.96 0.05
C PHE A 69 -6.73 1.16 -1.01
N GLY A 70 -6.56 -0.13 -0.82
CA GLY A 70 -6.02 -1.02 -1.84
C GLY A 70 -7.00 -1.20 -2.99
N LEU A 71 -6.51 -1.81 -4.06
CA LEU A 71 -7.30 -1.95 -5.30
C LEU A 71 -8.40 -3.02 -5.20
N GLY A 72 -8.48 -3.79 -4.10
CA GLY A 72 -9.51 -4.81 -3.89
C GLY A 72 -9.36 -6.07 -4.74
N PHE A 73 -8.30 -6.16 -5.56
CA PHE A 73 -7.91 -7.33 -6.34
C PHE A 73 -6.40 -7.38 -6.49
N ASP A 74 -5.86 -8.60 -6.62
CA ASP A 74 -4.43 -8.79 -6.85
C ASP A 74 -4.07 -8.43 -8.28
N ILE A 75 -3.20 -7.43 -8.41
CA ILE A 75 -2.56 -7.09 -9.67
C ILE A 75 -1.09 -7.50 -9.64
N SER A 76 -0.65 -8.10 -10.74
CA SER A 76 0.76 -8.40 -10.95
C SER A 76 1.59 -7.12 -10.97
N GLN A 77 2.90 -7.24 -10.73
CA GLN A 77 3.82 -6.12 -10.82
C GLN A 77 3.77 -5.43 -12.20
N ALA A 78 3.57 -6.21 -13.28
CA ALA A 78 3.40 -5.68 -14.62
C ALA A 78 2.12 -4.85 -14.76
N GLN A 79 1.00 -5.31 -14.20
CA GLN A 79 -0.26 -4.56 -14.19
C GLN A 79 -0.16 -3.27 -13.35
N ARG A 80 0.59 -3.29 -12.24
CA ARG A 80 0.91 -2.07 -11.46
C ARG A 80 1.68 -1.06 -12.30
N ALA A 81 2.72 -1.52 -13.01
CA ALA A 81 3.53 -0.64 -13.87
C ALA A 81 2.68 -0.01 -14.99
N MET A 82 1.79 -0.78 -15.61
CA MET A 82 0.86 -0.27 -16.61
C MET A 82 -0.06 0.83 -16.06
N LEU A 83 -0.67 0.65 -14.88
CA LEU A 83 -1.54 1.65 -14.25
C LEU A 83 -0.80 2.92 -13.83
N LEU A 84 0.47 2.81 -13.46
CA LEU A 84 1.33 3.93 -13.06
C LEU A 84 1.91 4.69 -14.27
N GLY A 85 1.53 4.31 -15.49
CA GLY A 85 2.05 4.93 -16.72
C GLY A 85 3.52 4.60 -17.00
N SER A 86 4.13 3.66 -16.27
CA SER A 86 5.46 3.13 -16.56
C SER A 86 5.35 1.99 -17.56
N SER A 87 4.93 2.31 -18.78
CA SER A 87 4.95 1.39 -19.91
C SER A 87 6.41 1.12 -20.32
N VAL A 88 7.09 0.20 -19.64
CA VAL A 88 8.35 -0.34 -20.15
C VAL A 88 8.00 -1.33 -21.25
N ILE A 89 7.99 -0.88 -22.50
CA ILE A 89 7.99 -1.78 -23.66
C ILE A 89 9.36 -2.45 -23.67
N LEU A 90 9.46 -3.66 -23.12
CA LEU A 90 10.61 -4.52 -23.35
C LEU A 90 10.54 -5.00 -24.81
N SER A 91 11.07 -4.20 -25.72
CA SER A 91 11.35 -4.58 -27.11
C SER A 91 12.53 -5.56 -27.12
N SER A 92 12.36 -6.72 -26.50
CA SER A 92 13.33 -7.79 -26.46
C SER A 92 12.67 -9.08 -26.92
N GLN A 93 12.12 -9.06 -28.12
CA GLN A 93 11.93 -10.25 -28.95
C GLN A 93 11.48 -9.78 -30.33
N ILE A 94 12.23 -10.22 -31.35
CA ILE A 94 11.99 -10.03 -32.79
C ILE A 94 12.59 -8.74 -33.39
N ASP A 95 13.91 -8.53 -33.24
CA ASP A 95 14.67 -7.94 -34.35
C ASP A 95 16.11 -8.50 -34.42
N PRO A 96 16.42 -9.42 -35.36
CA PRO A 96 17.76 -9.97 -35.51
C PRO A 96 18.81 -8.94 -35.95
N ASN A 97 18.43 -7.71 -36.32
CA ASN A 97 19.39 -6.66 -36.68
C ASN A 97 19.99 -5.91 -35.48
N ALA A 98 19.40 -6.01 -34.28
CA ALA A 98 19.92 -5.33 -33.08
C ALA A 98 21.24 -5.92 -32.55
N GLN A 99 21.59 -7.16 -32.97
CA GLN A 99 22.82 -7.83 -32.59
C GLN A 99 24.08 -7.13 -33.14
N ARG A 100 23.97 -6.48 -34.31
CA ARG A 100 25.11 -5.88 -35.03
C ARG A 100 25.69 -4.64 -34.35
N ASN A 101 24.87 -3.92 -33.58
CA ASN A 101 25.31 -2.73 -32.85
C ASN A 101 26.07 -3.04 -31.55
N ARG A 102 26.03 -4.28 -31.05
CA ARG A 102 26.74 -4.65 -29.80
C ARG A 102 28.23 -4.95 -30.01
N GLU A 103 28.66 -5.30 -31.22
CA GLU A 103 30.07 -5.63 -31.49
C GLU A 103 30.98 -4.39 -31.64
N ALA A 104 30.41 -3.22 -31.93
CA ALA A 104 31.17 -1.98 -32.09
C ALA A 104 31.59 -1.33 -30.75
N PHE A 105 30.94 -1.70 -29.63
CA PHE A 105 31.20 -1.12 -28.31
C PHE A 105 32.10 -2.00 -27.41
N LEU A 106 32.54 -3.17 -27.89
CA LEU A 106 33.33 -4.13 -27.11
C LEU A 106 34.74 -4.37 -27.68
N ARG A 107 35.33 -3.37 -28.33
CA ARG A 107 36.77 -3.38 -28.63
C ARG A 107 37.42 -2.15 -27.96
N PRO A 108 38.49 -2.36 -27.16
CA PRO A 108 39.20 -1.27 -26.47
C PRO A 108 39.96 -0.37 -27.45
#